data_AF-A0A1F7MZQ1-F1
#
_entry.id   AF-A0A1F7MZQ1-F1
#
_cell.length_a   1.000
_cell.length_b   1.000
_cell.length_c   1.000
_cell.angle_alpha   90.00
_cell.angle_beta   90.00
_cell.angle_gamma   90.00
#
_symmetry.space_group_name_H-M   'P 1'
#
loop_
_entity.id
_entity.type
_entity.pdbx_description
1 polymer ?
#
loop_
_entity_poly.entity_id
_entity_poly.type
_entity_poly.pdbx_seq_one_letter_code
_entity_poly.pdbx_strand_id
1 'polypeptide(L)'
;MGLPSPHRERLLLRLGRRAKREGRWPEALAFWNEAIASASGFDLRPWEEIAKYHEHWRRDLAAAHGVAARALALAEAEGAQEAVQASLAHRLSRLTRRSGLAIR
;
A
#
# COMPACT_ATOMS: atom_id res chain seq x y z
N MET A 1 -17.99 -17.39 -6.61
CA MET A 1 -17.31 -16.24 -7.25
C MET A 1 -17.97 -14.97 -6.73
N GLY A 2 -17.47 -14.38 -5.64
CA GLY A 2 -18.03 -13.15 -5.09
C GLY A 2 -17.62 -11.98 -5.98
N LEU A 3 -18.60 -11.25 -6.54
CA LEU A 3 -18.33 -10.06 -7.34
C LEU A 3 -17.47 -9.08 -6.54
N PRO A 4 -16.41 -8.50 -7.12
CA PRO A 4 -15.72 -7.37 -6.50
C PRO A 4 -16.75 -6.25 -6.34
N SER A 5 -17.16 -6.05 -5.09
CA SER A 5 -18.08 -5.00 -4.73
C SER A 5 -17.22 -3.84 -4.24
N PRO A 6 -17.36 -2.62 -4.80
CA PRO A 6 -16.70 -1.42 -4.28
C PRO A 6 -17.00 -1.21 -2.78
N HIS A 7 -18.05 -1.83 -2.25
CA HIS A 7 -18.36 -1.82 -0.82
C HIS A 7 -17.41 -2.67 0.02
N ARG A 8 -16.89 -3.79 -0.51
CA ARG A 8 -16.00 -4.71 0.21
C ARG A 8 -14.64 -4.09 0.45
N GLU A 9 -13.99 -3.57 -0.59
CA GLU A 9 -12.69 -2.88 -0.47
C GLU A 9 -12.76 -1.71 0.53
N ARG A 10 -13.82 -0.89 0.44
CA ARG A 10 -14.07 0.21 1.39
C ARG A 10 -14.31 -0.28 2.82
N LEU A 11 -14.97 -1.43 3.01
CA LEU A 11 -15.16 -2.03 4.33
C LEU A 11 -13.83 -2.52 4.89
N LEU A 12 -13.03 -3.23 4.10
CA LEU A 12 -11.71 -3.71 4.48
C LEU A 12 -10.78 -2.56 4.87
N LEU A 13 -10.77 -1.46 4.10
CA LEU A 13 -10.02 -0.26 4.46
C LEU A 13 -10.46 0.34 5.81
N ARG A 14 -11.78 0.35 6.09
CA ARG A 14 -12.31 0.82 7.39
C ARG A 14 -11.92 -0.11 8.53
N LEU A 15 -12.01 -1.42 8.34
CA LEU A 15 -11.58 -2.43 9.31
C LEU A 15 -10.08 -2.31 9.60
N GLY A 16 -9.25 -2.19 8.57
CA GLY A 16 -7.81 -1.98 8.72
C GLY A 16 -7.46 -0.70 9.48
N ARG A 17 -8.15 0.41 9.20
CA ARG A 17 -7.99 1.66 9.96
C ARG A 17 -8.37 1.50 11.43
N ARG A 18 -9.45 0.77 11.73
CA ARG A 18 -9.88 0.51 13.11
C ARG A 18 -8.89 -0.39 13.85
N ALA A 19 -8.49 -1.51 13.25
CA ALA A 19 -7.49 -2.41 13.81
C ALA A 19 -6.17 -1.67 14.12
N LYS A 20 -5.71 -0.81 13.20
CA LYS A 20 -4.55 0.07 13.41
C LYS A 20 -4.72 0.98 14.62
N ARG A 21 -5.88 1.65 14.77
CA ARG A 21 -6.15 2.53 15.92
C ARG A 21 -6.15 1.80 17.26
N GLU A 22 -6.47 0.51 17.24
CA GLU A 22 -6.49 -0.37 18.41
C GLU A 22 -5.13 -1.09 18.63
N GLY A 23 -4.10 -0.77 17.83
CA GLY A 23 -2.78 -1.40 17.94
C GLY A 23 -2.69 -2.82 17.37
N ARG A 24 -3.76 -3.31 16.73
CA ARG A 24 -3.83 -4.65 16.09
C ARG A 24 -3.21 -4.63 14.70
N TRP A 25 -1.91 -4.35 14.65
CA TRP A 25 -1.18 -4.11 13.40
C TRP A 25 -1.13 -5.30 12.42
N PRO A 26 -0.94 -6.56 12.85
CA PRO A 26 -0.98 -7.70 11.93
C PRO A 26 -2.34 -7.87 11.25
N GLU A 27 -3.43 -7.61 11.98
CA GLU A 27 -4.79 -7.70 11.44
C GLU A 27 -5.10 -6.54 10.49
N ALA A 28 -4.61 -5.33 10.79
CA ALA A 28 -4.69 -4.20 9.87
C ALA A 28 -4.01 -4.52 8.53
N LEU A 29 -2.82 -5.12 8.57
CA LEU A 29 -2.09 -5.58 7.39
C LEU A 29 -2.90 -6.62 6.60
N ALA A 30 -3.53 -7.59 7.28
CA ALA A 30 -4.36 -8.59 6.64
C ALA A 30 -5.54 -7.95 5.87
N PHE A 31 -6.23 -6.99 6.48
CA PHE A 31 -7.33 -6.28 5.82
C PHE A 31 -6.87 -5.47 4.59
N TRP A 32 -5.71 -4.82 4.64
CA TRP A 32 -5.21 -4.06 3.50
C TRP A 32 -4.74 -4.95 2.35
N ASN A 33 -4.11 -6.09 2.65
CA ASN A 33 -3.77 -7.09 1.62
C ASN A 33 -5.03 -7.67 0.97
N GLU A 34 -6.05 -7.98 1.77
CA GLU A 34 -7.33 -8.47 1.26
C GLU A 34 -8.05 -7.40 0.41
N ALA A 35 -7.92 -6.13 0.77
CA ALA A 35 -8.45 -5.03 -0.04
C ALA A 35 -7.80 -4.99 -1.42
N ILE A 36 -6.48 -5.14 -1.50
CA ILE A 36 -5.74 -5.25 -2.77
C ILE A 36 -6.22 -6.46 -3.57
N ALA A 37 -6.31 -7.63 -2.93
CA ALA A 37 -6.67 -8.88 -3.60
C ALA A 37 -8.11 -8.88 -4.15
N SER A 38 -9.01 -8.11 -3.53
CA SER A 38 -10.40 -7.99 -3.98
C SER A 38 -10.71 -6.78 -4.84
N ALA A 39 -9.69 -5.98 -5.18
CA ALA A 39 -9.85 -4.76 -5.93
C ALA A 39 -10.24 -5.04 -7.38
N SER A 40 -11.26 -4.33 -7.90
CA SER A 40 -11.58 -4.36 -9.34
C SER A 40 -10.65 -3.49 -10.21
N GLY A 41 -9.74 -2.75 -9.59
CA GLY A 41 -8.73 -1.93 -10.24
C GLY A 41 -7.83 -1.24 -9.21
N PHE A 42 -6.86 -0.47 -9.68
CA PHE A 42 -5.85 0.12 -8.82
C PHE A 42 -6.43 1.13 -7.80
N ASP A 43 -6.31 0.80 -6.52
CA ASP A 43 -6.56 1.71 -5.40
C ASP A 43 -5.27 1.96 -4.64
N LEU A 44 -4.81 3.22 -4.62
CA LEU A 44 -3.60 3.65 -3.92
C LEU A 44 -3.66 3.43 -2.39
N ARG A 45 -4.84 3.52 -1.79
CA ARG A 45 -5.01 3.61 -0.32
C ARG A 45 -4.44 2.42 0.46
N PRO A 46 -4.75 1.14 0.14
CA PRO A 46 -4.18 0.02 0.87
C PRO A 46 -2.65 -0.06 0.73
N TRP A 47 -2.11 0.24 -0.46
CA TRP A 47 -0.65 0.27 -0.69
C TRP A 47 0.07 1.26 0.20
N GLU A 48 -0.48 2.47 0.36
CA GLU A 48 0.11 3.47 1.25
C GLU A 48 0.10 3.06 2.71
N GLU A 49 -0.99 2.44 3.19
CA GLU A 49 -1.06 2.01 4.59
C GLU A 49 -0.09 0.85 4.87
N ILE A 50 0.06 -0.10 3.94
CA ILE A 50 1.06 -1.17 4.05
C ILE A 50 2.48 -0.60 4.05
N ALA A 51 2.79 0.34 3.16
CA ALA A 51 4.10 1.00 3.13
C ALA A 51 4.39 1.71 4.47
N LYS A 52 3.40 2.43 5.03
CA LYS A 52 3.51 3.07 6.35
C LYS A 52 3.68 2.07 7.49
N TYR A 53 3.01 0.91 7.42
CA TYR A 53 3.18 -0.17 8.40
C TYR A 53 4.63 -0.65 8.44
N HIS A 54 5.23 -0.94 7.28
CA HIS A 54 6.62 -1.36 7.23
C HIS A 54 7.56 -0.23 7.69
N GLU A 55 7.34 0.99 7.22
CA GLU A 55 8.19 2.13 7.51
C GLU A 55 8.16 2.56 8.99
N HIS A 56 6.96 2.73 9.56
CA HIS A 56 6.78 3.35 10.88
C HIS A 56 6.70 2.32 12.00
N TRP A 57 5.98 1.21 11.79
CA TRP A 57 5.75 0.22 12.83
C TRP A 57 6.85 -0.85 12.84
N ARG A 58 7.16 -1.47 11.69
CA ARG A 58 8.23 -2.48 11.60
C ARG A 58 9.64 -1.88 11.57
N ARG A 59 9.77 -0.59 11.24
CA ARG A 59 11.05 0.08 10.95
C ARG A 59 11.84 -0.62 9.84
N ASP A 60 11.13 -1.21 8.89
CA ASP A 60 11.68 -1.95 7.76
C ASP A 60 11.51 -1.11 6.49
N LEU A 61 12.56 -0.35 6.16
CA LEU A 61 12.57 0.52 4.98
C LEU A 61 12.64 -0.26 3.66
N ALA A 62 13.27 -1.44 3.67
CA ALA A 62 13.39 -2.28 2.48
C ALA A 62 12.03 -2.85 2.07
N ALA A 63 11.26 -3.36 3.04
CA ALA A 63 9.90 -3.82 2.78
C ALA A 63 8.97 -2.66 2.38
N ALA A 64 9.08 -1.49 3.02
CA ALA A 64 8.31 -0.31 2.63
C ALA A 64 8.63 0.11 1.18
N HIS A 65 9.90 0.07 0.79
CA HIS A 65 10.36 0.34 -0.58
C HIS A 65 9.77 -0.67 -1.56
N GLY A 66 9.88 -1.97 -1.28
CA GLY A 66 9.32 -3.02 -2.14
C GLY A 66 7.81 -2.89 -2.35
N VAL A 67 7.06 -2.49 -1.32
CA VAL A 67 5.63 -2.22 -1.43
C VAL A 67 5.36 -1.02 -2.34
N ALA A 68 6.09 0.08 -2.17
CA ALA A 68 5.93 1.27 -3.00
C ALA A 68 6.31 1.01 -4.47
N ALA A 69 7.39 0.26 -4.72
CA ALA A 69 7.83 -0.11 -6.06
C ALA A 69 6.79 -0.98 -6.78
N ARG A 70 6.28 -2.01 -6.10
CA ARG A 70 5.21 -2.87 -6.65
C ARG A 70 3.93 -2.09 -6.92
N ALA A 71 3.55 -1.17 -6.03
CA ALA A 71 2.39 -0.32 -6.23
C ALA A 71 2.54 0.58 -7.46
N LEU A 72 3.73 1.18 -7.67
CA LEU A 72 4.00 2.02 -8.83
C LEU A 72 3.90 1.21 -10.14
N ALA A 73 4.56 0.05 -10.19
CA ALA A 73 4.53 -0.80 -11.38
C ALA A 73 3.09 -1.24 -11.75
N LEU A 74 2.26 -1.57 -10.75
CA LEU A 74 0.84 -1.88 -10.97
C LEU A 74 0.03 -0.66 -11.41
N ALA A 75 0.26 0.50 -10.80
CA ALA A 75 -0.41 1.74 -11.18
C ALA A 75 -0.12 2.13 -12.64
N GLU A 76 1.13 1.96 -13.08
CA GLU A 76 1.54 2.19 -14.47
C GLU A 76 0.88 1.17 -15.41
N ALA A 77 0.92 -0.12 -15.06
CA ALA A 77 0.35 -1.19 -15.89
C ALA A 77 -1.18 -1.08 -16.05
N GLU A 78 -1.89 -0.63 -15.02
CA GLU A 78 -3.34 -0.42 -15.04
C GLU A 78 -3.76 0.97 -15.57
N GLY A 79 -2.81 1.82 -15.95
CA GLY A 79 -3.11 3.16 -16.46
C GLY A 79 -3.75 4.07 -15.42
N ALA A 80 -3.37 3.93 -14.14
CA ALA A 80 -3.83 4.81 -13.08
C ALA A 80 -3.47 6.28 -13.37
N GLN A 81 -4.22 7.22 -12.80
CA GLN A 81 -4.01 8.65 -13.02
C GLN A 81 -2.56 9.08 -12.73
N GLU A 82 -2.01 9.98 -13.54
CA GLU A 82 -0.61 10.44 -13.43
C GLU A 82 -0.26 10.96 -12.03
N ALA A 83 -1.20 11.66 -11.36
CA ALA A 83 -1.01 12.11 -9.98
C ALA A 83 -0.80 10.95 -8.97
N VAL A 84 -1.44 9.81 -9.19
CA VAL A 84 -1.26 8.60 -8.36
C VAL A 84 0.13 8.02 -8.60
N GLN A 85 0.54 7.89 -9.86
CA GLN A 85 1.88 7.42 -10.23
C GLN A 85 2.97 8.34 -9.66
N ALA A 86 2.82 9.66 -9.81
CA ALA A 86 3.76 10.65 -9.27
C ALA A 86 3.88 10.59 -7.74
N SER A 87 2.76 10.40 -7.03
CA SER A 87 2.77 10.23 -5.56
C SER A 87 3.56 9.00 -5.14
N LEU A 88 3.37 7.87 -5.84
CA LEU A 88 4.10 6.63 -5.59
C LEU A 88 5.60 6.77 -5.93
N ALA A 89 5.92 7.37 -7.06
CA ALA A 89 7.31 7.67 -7.47
C ALA A 89 8.02 8.56 -6.45
N HIS A 90 7.34 9.59 -5.94
CA HIS A 90 7.88 10.45 -4.89
C HIS A 90 8.14 9.67 -3.59
N ARG A 91 7.18 8.83 -3.17
CA ARG A 91 7.34 7.96 -1.99
C ARG A 91 8.51 7.00 -2.15
N LEU A 92 8.63 6.36 -3.32
CA LEU A 92 9.70 5.43 -3.65
C LEU A 92 11.06 6.13 -3.57
N SER A 93 11.22 7.25 -4.26
CA SER A 93 12.43 8.08 -4.25
C SER A 93 12.86 8.47 -2.82
N ARG A 94 11.91 8.88 -1.97
CA ARG A 94 12.17 9.19 -0.56
C ARG A 94 12.65 7.95 0.23
N LEU A 95 12.05 6.79 0.01
CA LEU A 95 12.44 5.54 0.66
C LEU A 95 13.82 5.05 0.18
N THR A 96 14.14 5.16 -1.11
CA THR A 96 15.45 4.83 -1.68
C THR A 96 16.56 5.67 -1.03
N ARG A 97 16.36 6.99 -0.89
CA ARG A 97 17.31 7.87 -0.19
C ARG A 97 17.52 7.49 1.27
N ARG A 98 16.45 7.14 1.99
CA ARG A 98 16.52 6.83 3.42
C ARG A 98 17.09 5.45 3.74
N SER A 99 16.91 4.48 2.84
CA SER A 99 17.38 3.11 3.02
C SER A 99 18.82 2.89 2.56
N GLY A 100 19.41 3.85 1.83
CA GLY A 100 20.72 3.66 1.19
C GLY A 100 20.68 2.73 -0.02
N LEU A 101 19.48 2.32 -0.47
CA LEU A 101 19.29 1.50 -1.69
C LEU A 101 19.71 2.24 -2.98
N ALA A 102 20.07 3.53 -2.90
CA ALA A 102 20.48 4.34 -4.03
C ALA A 102 21.91 4.04 -4.55
N ILE A 103 22.71 3.21 -3.87
CA ILE A 103 24.10 2.95 -4.28
C ILE A 103 24.45 1.49 -4.02
N ARG A 104 24.43 0.68 -5.09
CA ARG A 104 25.31 -0.47 -5.33
C ARG A 104 25.45 -0.68 -6.83
#